data_AF-A0A1H3E605-F1
#
_entry.id   AF-A0A1H3E605-F1
#
_cell.length_a   1.000
_cell.length_b   1.000
_cell.length_c   1.000
_cell.angle_alpha   90.00
_cell.angle_beta   90.00
_cell.angle_gamma   90.00
#
_symmetry.space_group_name_H-M   'P 1'
#
loop_
_entity.id
_entity.type
_entity.pdbx_description
1 polymer ?
#
loop_
_entity_poly.entity_id
_entity_poly.type
_entity_poly.pdbx_seq_one_letter_code
_entity_poly.pdbx_strand_id
1 'polypeptide(L)' 'MANIVEVRLAAFIPQAWIDYMRTSEVVVQFNGNNRGFTYYTENQPELSKMTQHVVVGVPPTKCGFCTLSPV' A
#
# COMPACT_ATOMS: atom_id res chain seq x y z
N MET A 1 -6.76 -23.20 6.16
CA MET A 1 -5.78 -22.66 5.19
C MET A 1 -6.37 -21.37 4.63
N ALA A 2 -5.57 -20.31 4.47
CA ALA A 2 -6.05 -19.06 3.90
C ALA A 2 -6.23 -19.21 2.39
N ASN A 3 -7.42 -18.89 1.88
CA ASN A 3 -7.74 -18.96 0.45
C ASN A 3 -7.32 -17.68 -0.29
N ILE A 4 -7.13 -16.59 0.45
CA ILE A 4 -6.77 -15.28 -0.06
C ILE A 4 -5.74 -14.70 0.91
N VAL A 5 -4.65 -14.17 0.36
CA VAL A 5 -3.62 -13.44 1.09
C VAL A 5 -3.49 -12.06 0.47
N GLU A 6 -3.61 -11.03 1.29
CA GLU A 6 -3.54 -9.63 0.88
C GLU A 6 -2.28 -9.00 1.48
N VAL A 7 -1.50 -8.33 0.63
CA VAL A 7 -0.30 -7.61 1.02
C VAL A 7 -0.45 -6.17 0.58
N ARG A 8 -0.36 -5.25 1.53
CA ARG A 8 -0.51 -3.82 1.29
C ARG A 8 0.71 -3.05 1.77
N LEU A 9 1.26 -2.25 0.86
CA LEU A 9 2.32 -1.30 1.14
C LEU A 9 1.78 0.11 1.01
N ALA A 10 2.14 0.97 1.96
CA ALA A 10 1.83 2.39 1.94
C ALA A 10 3.03 3.18 2.45
N ALA A 11 3.45 4.19 1.69
CA ALA A 11 4.41 5.19 2.13
C ALA A 11 3.67 6.49 2.44
N PHE A 12 3.94 7.07 3.60
CA PHE A 12 3.31 8.31 4.07
C PHE A 12 4.26 9.08 4.99
N ILE A 13 4.01 10.39 5.10
CA ILE A 13 4.71 11.28 6.04
C ILE A 13 3.76 11.51 7.22
N PRO A 14 4.14 11.13 8.46
CA PRO A 14 3.21 11.15 9.59
C PRO A 14 2.83 12.56 10.04
N GLN A 15 3.68 13.56 9.81
CA GLN A 15 3.41 14.96 10.12
C GLN A 15 2.45 15.59 9.10
N ALA A 16 1.80 16.70 9.46
CA ALA A 16 1.00 17.50 8.53
C ALA A 16 1.87 18.28 7.53
N TRP A 17 3.01 18.78 8.00
CA TRP A 17 3.99 19.51 7.20
C TRP A 17 5.38 19.06 7.59
N ILE A 18 6.28 18.94 6.61
CA ILE A 18 7.70 18.69 6.85
C ILE A 18 8.51 19.86 6.31
N ASP A 19 9.36 20.41 7.17
CA ASP A 19 10.25 21.51 6.81
C ASP A 19 11.41 20.93 5.98
N TYR A 20 11.55 21.42 4.75
CA TYR A 20 12.65 21.02 3.89
C TYR A 20 13.82 22.00 4.00
N MET A 21 13.51 23.29 3.91
CA MET A 21 14.49 24.36 4.08
C MET A 21 13.85 25.55 4.80
N ARG A 22 14.64 26.16 5.68
CA ARG A 22 14.26 27.36 6.41
C ARG A 22 15.39 28.38 6.30
N THR A 23 15.13 29.48 5.61
CA THR A 23 15.98 30.68 5.65
C THR A 23 15.36 31.71 6.60
N SER A 24 16.03 32.84 6.82
CA SER A 24 15.51 33.94 7.64
C SER A 24 14.23 34.57 7.08
N GLU A 25 13.94 34.39 5.78
CA GLU A 25 12.86 35.05 5.07
C GLU A 25 11.82 34.08 4.50
N VAL A 26 12.18 32.81 4.25
CA VAL A 26 11.29 31.84 3.59
C VAL A 26 11.36 30.48 4.26
N VAL A 27 10.19 29.87 4.45
CA VAL A 27 10.03 28.48 4.90
C VAL A 27 9.45 27.67 3.75
N VAL A 28 10.18 26.67 3.28
CA VAL A 28 9.70 25.71 2.27
C VAL A 28 9.27 24.44 2.98
N GLN A 29 7.98 24.15 2.90
CA GLN A 29 7.36 22.99 3.53
C GLN A 29 6.76 22.07 2.49
N PHE A 30 6.91 20.76 2.69
CA PHE A 30 6.15 19.77 1.94
C PHE A 30 4.93 19.34 2.73
N ASN A 31 3.81 19.20 2.02
CA ASN A 31 2.59 18.68 2.60
C ASN A 31 2.78 17.20 2.96
N GLY A 32 2.61 16.87 4.24
CA GLY A 32 2.64 15.49 4.73
C GLY A 32 1.31 14.79 4.52
N ASN A 33 1.01 13.78 5.36
CA ASN A 33 -0.25 13.05 5.32
C ASN A 33 -0.99 13.06 6.66
N ASN A 34 -0.39 13.66 7.70
CA ASN A 34 -0.96 13.84 9.04
C ASN A 34 -1.65 12.59 9.60
N ARG A 35 -0.97 11.44 9.58
CA ARG A 35 -1.53 10.18 10.06
C ARG A 35 -0.53 9.28 10.75
N GLY A 36 -1.04 8.37 11.58
CA GLY A 36 -0.28 7.25 12.12
C GLY A 36 -0.33 6.00 11.24
N PHE A 37 0.33 4.94 11.72
CA PHE A 37 0.23 3.61 11.12
C PHE A 37 -1.21 3.09 11.21
N THR A 38 -1.82 2.88 10.06
CA THR A 38 -3.14 2.27 9.94
C THR A 38 -3.28 1.65 8.55
N TYR A 39 -4.03 0.55 8.50
CA TYR A 39 -4.35 -0.16 7.27
C TYR A 39 -5.52 0.49 6.51
N TYR A 40 -6.44 1.16 7.20
CA TYR A 40 -7.72 1.64 6.65
C TYR A 40 -7.63 2.95 5.84
N THR A 41 -6.74 3.03 4.85
CA THR A 41 -6.57 4.23 4.00
C THR A 41 -6.84 3.97 2.52
N GLU A 42 -7.58 2.91 2.20
CA GLU A 42 -7.82 2.45 0.80
C GLU A 42 -8.58 3.47 -0.03
N ASN A 43 -9.58 4.11 0.57
CA ASN A 43 -10.45 5.06 -0.11
C ASN A 43 -10.00 6.52 0.08
N GLN A 44 -8.80 6.73 0.65
CA GLN A 44 -8.29 8.05 1.01
C GLN A 44 -6.88 8.24 0.42
N PRO A 45 -6.77 8.48 -0.89
CA PRO A 45 -5.47 8.54 -1.58
C PRO A 45 -4.59 9.67 -1.04
N GLU A 46 -5.19 10.76 -0.56
CA GLU A 46 -4.50 11.90 0.06
C GLU A 46 -3.75 11.57 1.36
N LEU A 47 -4.08 10.44 1.99
CA LEU A 47 -3.40 9.96 3.19
C LEU A 47 -2.11 9.17 2.91
N SER A 48 -1.72 9.01 1.65
CA SER A 48 -0.48 8.34 1.29
C SER A 48 0.21 9.05 0.12
N LYS A 49 1.54 8.96 0.05
CA LYS A 49 2.31 9.41 -1.12
C LYS A 49 2.45 8.30 -2.16
N MET A 50 2.43 7.06 -1.69
CA MET A 50 2.41 5.86 -2.53
C MET A 50 1.61 4.78 -1.81
N THR A 51 0.81 4.04 -2.58
CA THR A 51 0.10 2.85 -2.11
C THR A 51 0.20 1.75 -3.17
N GLN A 52 0.46 0.52 -2.73
CA GLN A 52 0.39 -0.67 -3.55
C GLN A 52 -0.37 -1.75 -2.79
N HIS A 53 -1.30 -2.41 -3.47
CA HIS A 53 -2.09 -3.50 -2.92
C HIS A 53 -2.01 -4.70 -3.86
N VAL A 54 -1.51 -5.82 -3.33
CA VAL A 54 -1.40 -7.09 -4.06
C VAL A 54 -2.30 -8.11 -3.37
N VAL A 55 -3.18 -8.72 -4.14
CA VAL A 55 -4.10 -9.77 -3.69
C VAL A 55 -3.70 -11.07 -4.35
N VAL A 56 -3.37 -12.09 -3.55
CA VAL A 56 -3.02 -13.43 -4.01
C VAL A 56 -4.14 -14.39 -3.64
N GLY A 57 -4.87 -14.87 -4.64
CA GLY A 57 -5.76 -16.01 -4.49
C GLY A 57 -4.94 -17.30 -4.45
N VAL A 58 -5.08 -18.07 -3.37
CA VAL A 58 -4.54 -19.43 -3.30
C VAL A 58 -5.67 -20.34 -3.77
N PRO A 59 -5.66 -20.81 -5.03
CA PRO A 59 -6.67 -21.75 -5.46
C PRO A 59 -6.60 -22.99 -4.56
N PRO A 60 -7.74 -23.59 -4.18
CA PRO A 60 -7.71 -24.87 -3.52
C PRO A 60 -6.93 -25.82 -4.43
N THR A 61 -5.91 -26.48 -3.88
CA THR A 61 -5.19 -27.56 -4.55
C THR A 61 -6.19 -28.66 -4.88
N LYS A 62 -6.82 -28.58 -6.05
CA LYS A 62 -7.39 -29.77 -6.68
C LYS A 62 -6.21 -30.60 -7.16
N CYS A 63 -5.72 -31.49 -6.29
CA CYS A 63 -5.06 -32.70 -6.74
C CYS A 63 -6.10 -33.55 -7.47
N GLY A 64 -6.38 -33.20 -8.72
CA GLY A 64 -7.13 -34.03 -9.66
C GLY A 64 -6.22 -34.21 -10.87
N PHE A 65 -5.65 -35.40 -10.99
CA PHE A 65 -4.97 -35.94 -12.17
C PHE A 65 -5.11 -35.06 -13.42
N CYS A 66 -4.06 -34.30 -13.75
CA CYS A 66 -3.95 -33.68 -15.07
C CYS A 66 -3.70 -34.80 -16.08
N THR A 67 -4.76 -35.36 -16.66
CA THR A 67 -4.63 -36.17 -17.87
C THR A 67 -4.11 -35.26 -18.98
N LEU A 68 -2.89 -35.52 -19.42
CA LEU A 68 -2.40 -35.08 -20.73
C LEU A 68 -3.42 -35.53 -21.78
N SER A 69 -4.05 -34.58 -22.48
CA SER A 69 -4.72 -34.87 -23.74
C SER A 69 -4.00 -34.07 -24.83
N PRO A 70 -3.38 -34.75 -25.81
CA PRO A 70 -2.72 -34.09 -26.92
C PRO A 70 -3.77 -33.65 -27.94
N VAL A 71 -3.64 -32.42 -28.43
CA VAL A 71 -4.15 -32.01 -29.75
C VAL A 71 -2.96 -31.87 -30.67
#